data_AF-A0A266N4S1-F1
#
_entry.id   AF-A0A266N4S1-F1
#
_cell.length_a   1.000
_cell.length_b   1.000
_cell.length_c   1.000
_cell.angle_alpha   90.00
_cell.angle_beta   90.00
_cell.angle_gamma   90.00
#
_symmetry.space_group_name_H-M   'P 1'
#
loop_
_entity.id
_entity.type
_entity.pdbx_description
1 polymer ?
#
loop_
_entity_poly.entity_id
_entity_poly.type
_entity_poly.pdbx_seq_one_letter_code
_entity_poly.pdbx_strand_id
1 'polypeptide(L)'
;MIHHTPVLLHTLADAFDRADYLTGLRLVPAKPKRGTVPTIIKNPFCGHLDFQDRYDRWSEDILSGVAKLDHGGTKQLPVKTLYELLESLEVFSTETIGAHLGLSSRMARRYLNALEVALQPLMRSRPKWLRAAMGNLEGHQRETVPAIQSIPDQMAQLRLDLGADAFAI
;
A
#
# COMPACT_ATOMS: atom_id res chain seq x y z
N MET A 1 52.50 5.16 -30.48
CA MET A 1 51.17 5.79 -30.50
C MET A 1 50.14 4.68 -30.41
N ILE A 2 49.57 4.45 -29.23
CA ILE A 2 48.49 3.47 -29.02
C ILE A 2 47.36 4.25 -28.35
N HIS A 3 46.22 4.32 -29.04
CA HIS A 3 45.07 5.11 -28.63
C HIS A 3 44.40 4.48 -27.41
N HIS A 4 44.23 5.29 -26.36
CA HIS A 4 43.31 5.04 -25.27
C HIS A 4 41.87 5.11 -25.78
N THR A 5 41.04 4.13 -25.44
CA THR A 5 39.58 4.23 -25.57
C THR A 5 38.97 3.82 -24.22
N PRO A 6 38.41 4.75 -23.43
CA PRO A 6 37.67 4.39 -22.22
C PRO A 6 36.22 4.05 -22.60
N VAL A 7 35.81 2.81 -22.32
CA VAL A 7 34.40 2.40 -22.31
C VAL A 7 33.75 2.99 -21.06
N LEU A 8 33.08 4.13 -21.22
CA LEU A 8 32.22 4.73 -20.21
C LEU A 8 30.91 5.14 -20.87
N LEU A 9 29.88 4.30 -20.76
CA LEU A 9 28.48 4.69 -21.00
C LEU A 9 27.50 3.59 -20.56
N HIS A 10 27.49 3.24 -19.27
CA HIS A 10 26.36 2.53 -18.66
C HIS A 10 26.33 2.76 -17.15
N THR A 11 26.11 4.00 -16.70
CA THR A 11 25.88 4.23 -15.26
C THR A 11 25.14 5.53 -14.99
N LEU A 12 24.03 5.79 -15.68
CA LEU A 12 23.09 6.86 -15.30
C LEU A 12 21.61 6.45 -15.34
N ALA A 13 21.28 5.24 -15.80
CA ALA A 13 19.92 4.69 -15.72
C ALA A 13 19.66 3.89 -14.43
N ASP A 14 20.71 3.51 -13.70
CA ASP A 14 20.63 2.65 -12.50
C ASP A 14 20.44 3.45 -11.20
N ALA A 15 20.49 4.78 -11.27
CA ALA A 15 20.45 5.64 -10.09
C ALA A 15 19.02 6.02 -9.64
N PHE A 16 18.00 5.73 -10.45
CA PHE A 16 16.59 5.97 -10.10
C PHE A 16 15.91 4.80 -9.38
N ASP A 17 16.60 3.65 -9.22
CA ASP A 17 16.03 2.39 -8.69
C ASP A 17 15.96 2.29 -7.14
N ARG A 18 15.96 3.45 -6.46
CA ARG A 18 15.93 3.57 -4.99
C ARG A 18 14.77 4.40 -4.46
N ALA A 19 13.76 4.70 -5.27
CA ALA A 19 12.53 5.24 -4.72
C ALA A 19 11.91 4.19 -3.79
N ASP A 20 11.73 4.54 -2.51
CA ASP A 20 10.94 3.74 -1.57
C ASP A 20 9.48 3.78 -2.04
N TYR A 21 9.10 2.84 -2.92
CA TYR A 21 7.75 2.72 -3.47
C TYR A 21 6.69 2.71 -2.35
N LEU A 22 7.02 2.12 -1.20
CA LEU A 22 6.17 2.11 -0.01
C LEU A 22 5.82 3.52 0.49
N THR A 23 6.72 4.48 0.37
CA THR A 23 6.50 5.86 0.81
C THR A 23 5.41 6.54 -0.01
N GLY A 24 5.29 6.20 -1.30
CA GLY A 24 4.22 6.69 -2.18
C GLY A 24 2.89 5.96 -1.99
N LEU A 25 2.93 4.71 -1.54
CA LEU A 25 1.73 3.88 -1.35
C LEU A 25 1.07 4.07 0.03
N ARG A 26 1.82 4.52 1.04
CA ARG A 26 1.27 4.76 2.38
C ARG A 26 0.34 5.98 2.36
N LEU A 27 -0.91 5.75 2.76
CA LEU A 27 -1.91 6.78 2.94
C LEU A 27 -1.91 7.26 4.40
N VAL A 28 -1.91 8.58 4.59
CA VAL A 28 -2.07 9.17 5.93
C VAL A 28 -3.58 9.31 6.19
N PRO A 29 -4.10 8.75 7.30
CA PRO A 29 -5.51 8.89 7.62
C PRO A 29 -5.87 10.37 7.89
N ALA A 30 -6.94 10.85 7.27
CA ALA A 30 -7.37 12.25 7.28
C ALA A 30 -7.77 12.79 8.67
N LYS A 31 -8.05 11.92 9.65
CA LYS A 31 -8.31 12.30 11.04
C LYS A 31 -7.37 11.56 11.98
N PRO A 32 -6.63 12.25 12.86
CA PRO A 32 -5.89 11.58 13.92
C PRO A 32 -6.90 11.00 14.92
N LYS A 33 -7.17 9.69 14.83
CA LYS A 33 -7.79 8.97 15.94
C LYS A 33 -6.78 8.92 17.09
N ARG A 34 -7.25 9.08 18.33
CA ARG A 34 -6.40 9.00 19.53
C ARG A 34 -5.76 7.60 19.60
N GLY A 35 -4.43 7.50 19.49
CA GLY A 35 -3.69 6.23 19.49
C GLY A 35 -2.70 6.10 18.33
N THR A 36 -2.19 4.89 18.10
CA THR A 36 -1.29 4.57 16.98
C THR A 36 -2.00 4.81 15.65
N VAL A 37 -1.40 5.59 14.76
CA VAL A 37 -1.91 5.86 13.41
C VAL A 37 -2.10 4.53 12.67
N PRO A 38 -3.31 4.21 12.17
CA PRO A 38 -3.53 2.98 11.42
C PRO A 38 -2.73 3.03 10.11
N THR A 39 -1.95 1.98 9.85
CA THR A 39 -1.23 1.82 8.58
C THR A 39 -2.24 1.52 7.47
N ILE A 40 -2.31 2.40 6.49
CA ILE A 40 -3.14 2.25 5.30
C ILE A 40 -2.21 2.30 4.09
N ILE A 41 -2.29 1.31 3.21
CA ILE A 41 -1.41 1.19 2.03
C ILE A 41 -2.29 1.02 0.79
N LYS A 42 -2.12 1.87 -0.22
CA LYS A 42 -2.77 1.72 -1.54
C LYS A 42 -2.14 0.53 -2.27
N ASN A 43 -2.95 -0.36 -2.80
CA ASN A 43 -2.49 -1.50 -3.57
C ASN A 43 -2.27 -1.10 -5.04
N PRO A 44 -1.02 -1.11 -5.55
CA PRO A 44 -0.76 -0.76 -6.94
C PRO A 44 -1.14 -1.87 -7.92
N PHE A 45 -1.38 -3.10 -7.45
CA PHE A 45 -1.64 -4.28 -8.28
C PHE A 45 -3.13 -4.56 -8.50
N CYS A 46 -4.02 -3.91 -7.75
CA CYS A 46 -5.45 -4.10 -7.86
C CYS A 46 -5.94 -3.78 -9.28
N GLY A 47 -6.62 -4.72 -9.93
CA GLY A 47 -7.10 -4.58 -11.31
C GLY A 47 -6.05 -4.77 -12.40
N HIS A 48 -4.78 -5.02 -12.05
CA HIS A 48 -3.71 -5.33 -13.00
C HIS A 48 -3.22 -6.78 -12.93
N LEU A 49 -3.47 -7.45 -11.81
CA LEU A 49 -3.24 -8.88 -11.65
C LEU A 49 -4.57 -9.62 -11.80
N ASP A 50 -4.51 -10.80 -12.42
CA ASP A 50 -5.63 -11.72 -12.50
C ASP A 50 -5.30 -13.09 -11.89
N PHE A 51 -6.27 -14.01 -11.96
CA PHE A 51 -6.08 -15.38 -11.51
C PHE A 51 -4.98 -16.14 -12.28
N GLN A 52 -4.73 -15.80 -13.55
CA GLN A 52 -3.73 -16.44 -14.39
C GLN A 52 -2.31 -16.02 -14.02
N ASP A 53 -2.15 -14.80 -13.51
CA ASP A 53 -0.89 -14.26 -12.99
C ASP A 53 -0.49 -14.86 -11.62
N ARG A 54 -1.39 -15.63 -10.99
CA ARG A 54 -1.07 -16.32 -9.74
C ARG A 54 0.01 -17.36 -10.00
N TYR A 55 1.02 -17.36 -9.13
CA TYR A 55 2.16 -18.28 -9.19
C TYR A 55 3.09 -18.05 -10.40
N ASP A 56 3.05 -16.86 -11.01
CA ASP A 56 4.12 -16.52 -11.93
C ASP A 56 5.46 -16.43 -11.18
N ARG A 57 6.53 -16.83 -11.85
CA ARG A 57 7.86 -17.05 -11.23
C ARG A 57 8.41 -15.77 -10.61
N TRP A 58 8.09 -14.60 -11.17
CA TRP A 58 8.59 -13.32 -10.66
C TRP A 58 8.00 -12.95 -9.30
N SER A 59 6.76 -13.34 -9.00
CA SER A 59 6.06 -13.02 -7.76
C SER A 59 6.02 -14.17 -6.76
N GLU A 60 6.07 -15.43 -7.23
CA GLU A 60 5.99 -16.61 -6.38
C GLU A 60 7.15 -16.71 -5.39
N ASP A 61 8.40 -16.50 -5.84
CA ASP A 61 9.57 -16.57 -4.97
C ASP A 61 9.47 -15.54 -3.83
N ILE A 62 9.08 -14.30 -4.17
CA ILE A 62 8.92 -13.20 -3.21
C ILE A 62 7.81 -13.51 -2.21
N LEU A 63 6.63 -13.90 -2.67
CA LEU A 63 5.49 -14.17 -1.80
C LEU A 63 5.70 -15.43 -0.96
N SER A 64 6.39 -16.44 -1.48
CA SER A 64 6.77 -17.63 -0.71
C SER A 64 7.80 -17.30 0.38
N GLY A 65 8.77 -16.43 0.08
CA GLY A 65 9.73 -15.92 1.05
C GLY A 65 9.05 -15.12 2.15
N VAL A 66 8.17 -14.19 1.78
CA VAL A 66 7.40 -13.38 2.73
C VAL A 66 6.46 -14.22 3.57
N ALA A 67 5.81 -15.23 3.01
CA ALA A 67 4.94 -16.15 3.73
C ALA A 67 5.66 -16.92 4.86
N LYS A 68 6.95 -17.19 4.68
CA LYS A 68 7.81 -17.89 5.64
C LYS A 68 8.36 -16.98 6.75
N LEU A 69 8.36 -15.66 6.54
CA LEU A 69 8.81 -14.69 7.55
C LEU A 69 7.88 -14.68 8.76
N ASP A 70 8.44 -14.37 9.93
CA ASP A 70 7.67 -14.20 11.15
C ASP A 70 7.04 -12.80 11.21
N HIS A 71 5.73 -12.75 11.03
CA HIS A 71 4.92 -11.53 11.12
C HIS A 71 4.23 -11.39 12.50
N GLY A 72 4.78 -11.98 13.56
CA GLY A 72 4.21 -11.97 14.91
C GLY A 72 3.42 -13.24 15.25
N GLY A 73 3.82 -14.38 14.68
CA GLY A 73 3.27 -15.69 15.01
C GLY A 73 4.02 -16.85 14.33
N THR A 74 3.95 -18.04 14.93
CA THR A 74 4.73 -19.23 14.54
C THR A 74 4.26 -19.91 13.25
N LYS A 75 3.04 -19.64 12.79
CA LYS A 75 2.47 -20.25 11.58
C LYS A 75 2.75 -19.39 10.35
N GLN A 76 3.29 -20.01 9.31
CA GLN A 76 3.46 -19.38 8.00
C GLN A 76 2.13 -18.94 7.42
N LEU A 77 2.15 -17.87 6.63
CA LEU A 77 0.97 -17.37 5.95
C LEU A 77 0.75 -18.13 4.63
N PRO A 78 -0.49 -18.45 4.25
CA PRO A 78 -0.77 -19.05 2.95
C PRO A 78 -0.50 -18.06 1.82
N VAL A 79 0.42 -18.43 0.91
CA VAL A 79 0.78 -17.64 -0.29
C VAL A 79 -0.46 -17.32 -1.14
N LYS A 80 -1.38 -18.29 -1.27
CA LYS A 80 -2.63 -18.13 -2.04
C LYS A 80 -3.46 -16.94 -1.54
N THR A 81 -3.54 -16.77 -0.22
CA THR A 81 -4.30 -15.68 0.40
C THR A 81 -3.60 -14.33 0.19
N LEU A 82 -2.27 -14.29 0.15
CA LEU A 82 -1.54 -13.07 -0.18
C LEU A 82 -1.81 -12.62 -1.62
N TYR A 83 -1.86 -13.54 -2.58
CA TYR A 83 -2.26 -13.23 -3.96
C TYR A 83 -3.71 -12.73 -4.03
N GLU A 84 -4.62 -13.40 -3.35
CA GLU A 84 -6.03 -13.02 -3.32
C GLU A 84 -6.23 -11.60 -2.79
N LEU A 85 -5.47 -11.20 -1.75
CA LEU A 85 -5.49 -9.82 -1.25
C LEU A 85 -4.91 -8.83 -2.27
N LEU A 86 -3.82 -9.17 -2.95
CA LEU A 86 -3.20 -8.34 -3.99
C LEU A 86 -4.10 -8.14 -5.23
N GLU A 87 -4.95 -9.12 -5.54
CA GLU A 87 -5.89 -9.06 -6.65
C GLU A 87 -7.15 -8.28 -6.29
N SER A 88 -7.72 -8.53 -5.10
CA SER A 88 -9.08 -8.09 -4.75
C SER A 88 -9.17 -6.76 -4.01
N LEU A 89 -8.14 -6.35 -3.27
CA LEU A 89 -8.21 -5.16 -2.42
C LEU A 89 -7.50 -3.97 -3.04
N GLU A 90 -8.21 -2.86 -3.20
CA GLU A 90 -7.62 -1.58 -3.62
C GLU A 90 -6.75 -0.95 -2.51
N VAL A 91 -7.11 -1.18 -1.24
CA VAL A 91 -6.43 -0.60 -0.08
C VAL A 91 -6.23 -1.66 0.99
N PHE A 92 -5.00 -1.75 1.50
CA PHE A 92 -4.63 -2.59 2.63
C PHE A 92 -4.70 -1.82 3.94
N SER A 93 -5.55 -2.31 4.84
CA SER A 93 -5.61 -1.91 6.24
C SER A 93 -5.99 -3.12 7.08
N THR A 94 -5.74 -3.07 8.40
CA THR A 94 -6.14 -4.18 9.29
C THR A 94 -7.65 -4.40 9.26
N GLU A 95 -8.43 -3.33 9.05
CA GLU A 95 -9.89 -3.37 8.98
C GLU A 95 -10.36 -4.01 7.66
N THR A 96 -9.82 -3.59 6.51
CA THR A 96 -10.19 -4.11 5.18
C THR A 96 -9.80 -5.59 5.02
N ILE A 97 -8.58 -5.96 5.43
CA ILE A 97 -8.11 -7.35 5.37
C ILE A 97 -8.91 -8.22 6.33
N GLY A 98 -9.18 -7.73 7.55
CA GLY A 98 -10.00 -8.43 8.53
C GLY A 98 -11.43 -8.69 8.03
N ALA A 99 -12.05 -7.69 7.40
CA ALA A 99 -13.38 -7.79 6.82
C ALA A 99 -13.43 -8.74 5.61
N HIS A 100 -12.43 -8.69 4.72
CA HIS A 100 -12.39 -9.51 3.51
C HIS A 100 -12.21 -11.01 3.83
N LEU A 101 -11.35 -11.33 4.80
CA LEU A 101 -11.04 -12.72 5.16
C LEU A 101 -11.83 -13.25 6.37
N GLY A 102 -12.64 -12.41 7.03
CA GLY A 102 -13.34 -12.78 8.26
C GLY A 102 -12.41 -13.09 9.43
N LEU A 103 -11.27 -12.41 9.51
CA LEU A 103 -10.20 -12.69 10.48
C LEU A 103 -10.18 -11.71 11.66
N SER A 104 -9.60 -12.15 12.77
CA SER A 104 -9.34 -11.27 13.91
C SER A 104 -8.31 -10.19 13.56
N SER A 105 -8.39 -9.05 14.25
CA SER A 105 -7.48 -7.91 14.06
C SER A 105 -6.00 -8.29 14.19
N ARG A 106 -5.67 -9.20 15.11
CA ARG A 106 -4.31 -9.72 15.29
C ARG A 106 -3.84 -10.45 14.04
N MET A 107 -4.66 -11.32 13.45
CA MET A 107 -4.28 -12.06 12.24
C MET A 107 -4.22 -11.13 11.02
N ALA A 108 -5.18 -10.21 10.87
CA ALA A 108 -5.19 -9.22 9.80
C ALA A 108 -3.92 -8.34 9.80
N ARG A 109 -3.41 -7.98 10.99
CA ARG A 109 -2.13 -7.25 11.13
C ARG A 109 -0.93 -8.03 10.61
N ARG A 110 -0.93 -9.36 10.76
CA ARG A 110 0.15 -10.22 10.22
C ARG A 110 0.17 -10.18 8.70
N TYR A 111 -1.00 -10.25 8.07
CA TYR A 111 -1.14 -10.13 6.62
C TYR A 111 -0.75 -8.73 6.13
N LEU A 112 -1.12 -7.67 6.85
CA LEU A 112 -0.71 -6.31 6.51
C LEU A 112 0.81 -6.17 6.52
N ASN A 113 1.47 -6.63 7.60
CA ASN A 113 2.93 -6.58 7.71
C ASN A 113 3.61 -7.39 6.59
N ALA A 114 3.05 -8.55 6.25
CA ALA A 114 3.55 -9.37 5.16
C ALA A 114 3.45 -8.62 3.81
N LEU A 115 2.29 -8.04 3.50
CA LEU A 115 2.09 -7.27 2.27
C LEU A 115 2.98 -6.03 2.21
N GLU A 116 3.18 -5.34 3.34
CA GLU A 116 4.09 -4.20 3.42
C GLU A 116 5.53 -4.58 3.04
N VAL A 117 6.01 -5.73 3.52
CA VAL A 117 7.34 -6.25 3.14
C VAL A 117 7.36 -6.73 1.69
N ALA A 118 6.26 -7.32 1.19
CA ALA A 118 6.20 -7.87 -0.17
C ALA A 118 6.12 -6.80 -1.27
N LEU A 119 5.43 -5.68 -1.01
CA LEU A 119 5.13 -4.68 -2.03
C LEU A 119 6.38 -4.10 -2.69
N GLN A 120 7.43 -3.79 -1.92
CA GLN A 120 8.67 -3.24 -2.46
C GLN A 120 9.41 -4.20 -3.42
N PRO A 121 9.75 -5.45 -3.03
CA PRO A 121 10.36 -6.40 -3.95
C PRO A 121 9.45 -6.77 -5.12
N LEU A 122 8.13 -6.86 -4.91
CA LEU A 122 7.17 -7.07 -6.01
C LEU A 122 7.25 -5.93 -7.02
N MET A 123 7.22 -4.68 -6.58
CA MET A 123 7.32 -3.50 -7.45
C MET A 123 8.63 -3.45 -8.24
N ARG A 124 9.74 -3.94 -7.67
CA ARG A 124 11.04 -4.01 -8.36
C ARG A 124 11.09 -5.14 -9.41
N SER A 125 10.54 -6.30 -9.08
CA SER A 125 10.57 -7.51 -9.91
C SER A 125 9.53 -7.54 -11.03
N ARG A 126 8.64 -6.53 -11.12
CA ARG A 126 7.58 -6.48 -12.13
C ARG A 126 8.11 -6.73 -13.55
N PRO A 127 7.49 -7.64 -14.32
CA PRO A 127 7.83 -7.86 -15.71
C PRO A 127 7.45 -6.64 -16.58
N LYS A 128 8.06 -6.54 -17.77
CA LYS A 128 7.90 -5.39 -18.68
C LYS A 128 6.43 -5.13 -19.06
N TRP A 129 5.66 -6.20 -19.29
CA TRP A 129 4.24 -6.09 -19.63
C TRP A 129 3.42 -5.47 -18.50
N LEU A 130 3.67 -5.87 -17.25
CA LEU A 130 2.97 -5.36 -16.07
C LEU A 130 3.36 -3.91 -15.79
N ARG A 131 4.65 -3.57 -15.96
CA ARG A 131 5.11 -2.17 -15.89
C ARG A 131 4.42 -1.28 -16.91
N ALA A 132 4.24 -1.77 -18.15
CA ALA A 132 3.53 -1.03 -19.18
C ALA A 132 2.04 -0.86 -18.85
N ALA A 133 1.38 -1.91 -18.34
CA ALA A 133 -0.04 -1.89 -17.97
C ALA A 133 -0.35 -0.95 -16.79
N MET A 134 0.54 -0.90 -15.79
CA MET A 134 0.40 0.00 -14.62
C MET A 134 0.77 1.46 -14.94
N GLY A 135 1.37 1.73 -16.10
CA GLY A 135 1.96 3.01 -16.44
C GLY A 135 3.18 3.38 -15.58
N ASN A 136 3.78 4.54 -15.84
CA ASN A 136 4.85 5.09 -15.00
C ASN A 136 4.25 5.55 -13.66
N LEU A 137 4.08 4.60 -12.74
CA LEU A 137 3.74 4.81 -11.33
C LEU A 137 4.88 5.53 -10.55
N GLU A 138 5.71 6.32 -11.23
CA GLU A 138 6.76 7.16 -10.61
C GLU A 138 6.18 8.52 -10.16
N GLY A 139 4.94 8.84 -10.53
CA GLY A 139 4.28 10.13 -10.27
C GLY A 139 3.17 10.11 -9.22
N HIS A 140 3.05 9.10 -8.36
CA HIS A 140 2.00 9.13 -7.32
C HIS A 140 2.39 10.07 -6.18
N GLN A 141 2.14 11.35 -6.43
CA GLN A 141 2.00 12.38 -5.41
C GLN A 141 0.95 11.90 -4.39
N ARG A 142 1.18 12.20 -3.11
CA ARG A 142 0.24 11.96 -2.00
C ARG A 142 -1.18 12.32 -2.42
N GLU A 143 -1.98 11.32 -2.77
CA GLU A 143 -3.39 11.50 -3.04
C GLU A 143 -4.07 11.67 -1.66
N THR A 144 -4.08 12.90 -1.18
CA THR A 144 -4.95 13.30 -0.09
C THR A 144 -6.37 13.17 -0.60
N VAL A 145 -7.09 12.15 -0.12
CA VAL A 145 -8.54 12.05 -0.25
C VAL A 145 -9.14 13.42 0.12
N PRO A 146 -9.95 14.06 -0.74
CA PRO A 146 -10.45 15.40 -0.46
C PRO A 146 -11.28 15.36 0.81
N ALA A 147 -10.83 16.14 1.80
CA ALA A 147 -11.59 16.39 3.00
C ALA A 147 -12.95 16.99 2.60
N ILE A 148 -14.04 16.39 3.06
CA ILE A 148 -15.26 17.17 3.28
C ILE A 148 -14.82 18.22 4.31
N GLN A 149 -14.58 19.43 3.83
CA GLN A 149 -14.27 20.58 4.65
C GLN A 149 -15.50 20.80 5.53
N SER A 150 -15.48 20.31 6.77
CA SER A 150 -16.35 20.83 7.80
C SER A 150 -15.82 22.24 8.10
N ILE A 151 -16.26 23.20 7.30
CA ILE A 151 -15.96 24.61 7.47
C ILE A 151 -16.40 24.97 8.90
N PRO A 152 -15.53 25.55 9.74
CA PRO A 152 -15.84 25.87 11.13
C PRO A 152 -17.09 26.76 11.30
N ASP A 153 -17.48 27.50 10.26
CA ASP A 153 -18.74 28.26 10.22
C ASP A 153 -20.00 27.40 10.37
N GLN A 154 -20.00 26.16 9.89
CA GLN A 154 -21.19 25.30 9.97
C GLN A 154 -21.53 24.91 11.41
N MET A 155 -20.53 24.84 12.30
CA MET A 155 -20.77 24.61 13.73
C MET A 155 -21.31 25.86 14.45
N ALA A 156 -20.89 27.06 14.03
CA ALA A 156 -21.43 28.31 14.57
C ALA A 156 -22.91 28.47 14.17
N GLN A 157 -23.23 28.15 12.91
CA GLN A 157 -24.61 28.16 12.40
C GLN A 157 -25.50 27.15 13.14
N LEU A 158 -25.03 25.91 13.35
CA LEU A 158 -25.75 24.89 14.12
C LEU A 158 -25.98 25.30 15.58
N ARG A 159 -25.01 25.97 16.21
CA ARG A 159 -25.17 26.48 17.59
C ARG A 159 -26.17 27.63 17.69
N LEU A 160 -26.27 28.45 16.65
CA LEU A 160 -27.29 29.49 16.55
C LEU A 160 -28.68 28.90 16.29
N ASP A 161 -28.80 27.89 15.42
CA ASP A 161 -30.07 27.24 15.09
C ASP A 161 -30.66 26.40 16.24
N LEU A 162 -29.81 25.79 17.09
CA LEU A 162 -30.28 24.99 18.23
C LEU A 162 -30.72 25.83 19.45
N GLY A 163 -30.42 27.13 19.46
CA GLY A 163 -30.75 28.03 20.58
C GLY A 163 -29.94 27.76 21.85
N ALA A 164 -29.68 28.83 22.63
CA ALA A 164 -28.86 28.76 23.85
C ALA A 164 -29.48 27.89 24.97
N ASP A 165 -30.77 27.55 24.86
CA ASP A 165 -31.52 26.80 25.86
C ASP A 165 -31.22 25.29 25.86
N ALA A 166 -30.58 24.76 24.81
CA ALA A 166 -30.27 23.33 24.70
C ALA A 166 -29.07 22.87 25.55
N PHE A 167 -28.28 23.80 26.11
CA PHE A 167 -27.02 23.52 26.80
C PHE A 167 -26.93 24.06 28.24
N ALA A 168 -28.02 24.59 28.78
CA ALA A 168 -28.09 24.96 30.19
C ALA A 168 -28.45 23.74 31.05
N ILE A 169 -27.44 23.13 31.66
CA ILE A 169 -27.57 22.30 32.89
C ILE A 169 -26.60 22.86 33.92
#